data_AF-A0A1I7WBM1-F1
#
_entry.id   AF-A0A1I7WBM1-F1
#
_cell.length_a   1.000
_cell.length_b   1.000
_cell.length_c   1.000
_cell.angle_alpha   90.00
_cell.angle_beta   90.00
_cell.angle_gamma   90.00
#
_symmetry.space_group_name_H-M   'P 1'
#
loop_
_entity.id
_entity.type
_entity.pdbx_description
1 polymer ?
#
loop_
_entity_poly.entity_id
_entity_poly.type
_entity_poly.pdbx_seq_one_letter_code
_entity_poly.pdbx_strand_id
1 'polypeptide(L)'
;MNSLCLLPLLLSYSFAEDQFKTSPSTIYCKNGGMLSDGHCVCTLRYEGKHCEEERCLNGGRRHSANGQVKCHCPFGLSGERCERVTYCEPDKGLPKSCSGKLVNGKCECYQRWTGIFCQLRTCYNGIPTGGMVSESSLLAHTGSLSSRPFAWPIVLMGCAASLAVAALAATLTLAFRKWNAKPSRVSSAQGDREGTDV
;
A
#
# COMPACT_ATOMS: atom_id res chain seq x y z
N MET A 1 43.51 -23.82 -36.39
CA MET A 1 43.72 -22.43 -35.96
C MET A 1 42.36 -21.77 -35.78
N ASN A 2 42.23 -20.94 -34.75
CA ASN A 2 41.10 -20.04 -34.43
C ASN A 2 39.97 -20.63 -33.58
N SER A 3 40.26 -20.82 -32.29
CA SER A 3 39.26 -20.88 -31.21
C SER A 3 39.59 -19.85 -30.14
N LEU A 4 39.72 -18.57 -30.53
CA LEU A 4 40.07 -17.44 -29.66
C LEU A 4 39.28 -16.18 -30.05
N CYS A 5 37.96 -16.15 -29.84
CA CYS A 5 37.18 -14.90 -29.96
C CYS A 5 36.03 -14.75 -28.95
N LEU A 6 35.94 -15.57 -27.89
CA LEU A 6 34.85 -15.47 -26.90
C LEU A 6 35.30 -15.00 -25.50
N LEU A 7 36.59 -14.71 -25.30
CA LEU A 7 37.14 -14.33 -24.00
C LEU A 7 37.13 -12.83 -23.62
N PRO A 8 36.80 -11.82 -24.45
CA PRO A 8 36.77 -10.44 -23.96
C PRO A 8 35.42 -10.01 -23.35
N LEU A 9 34.33 -10.76 -23.53
CA LEU A 9 32.99 -10.33 -23.10
C LEU A 9 32.55 -10.85 -21.72
N LEU A 10 33.35 -11.72 -21.08
CA LEU A 10 33.02 -12.24 -19.74
C LEU A 10 33.77 -11.52 -18.61
N LEU A 11 34.78 -10.70 -18.91
CA LEU A 11 35.49 -9.90 -17.90
C LEU A 11 34.84 -8.54 -17.63
N SER A 12 33.85 -8.12 -18.42
CA SER A 12 33.03 -6.94 -18.12
C SER A 12 31.81 -7.27 -17.24
N TYR A 13 31.39 -8.55 -17.18
CA TYR A 13 30.19 -8.94 -16.43
C TYR A 13 30.45 -9.10 -14.92
N SER A 14 31.68 -9.41 -14.51
CA SER A 14 32.03 -9.60 -13.10
C SER A 14 32.32 -8.30 -12.33
N PHE A 15 32.33 -7.13 -12.99
CA PHE A 15 32.60 -5.84 -12.34
C PHE A 15 31.34 -5.00 -12.05
N ALA A 16 30.14 -5.49 -12.42
CA ALA A 16 28.89 -4.75 -12.26
C ALA A 16 28.02 -5.20 -11.07
N GLU A 17 28.46 -6.17 -10.26
CA GLU A 17 27.67 -6.69 -9.13
C GLU A 17 28.14 -6.24 -7.74
N ASP A 18 29.21 -5.45 -7.61
CA ASP A 18 29.75 -5.06 -6.29
C ASP A 18 29.78 -3.55 -6.02
N GLN A 19 28.74 -2.81 -6.43
CA GLN A 19 28.51 -1.44 -5.93
C GLN A 19 27.08 -1.20 -5.44
N PHE A 20 26.24 -2.24 -5.36
CA PHE A 20 25.02 -2.22 -4.52
C PHE A 20 25.29 -2.78 -3.12
N LYS A 21 26.52 -2.65 -2.63
CA LYS A 21 26.85 -2.92 -1.23
C LYS A 21 27.07 -1.59 -0.53
N THR A 22 25.98 -1.11 0.06
CA THR A 22 25.91 0.03 0.98
C THR A 22 26.46 1.35 0.41
N SER A 23 25.56 2.09 -0.26
CA SER A 23 25.50 3.55 -0.07
C SER A 23 25.79 3.86 1.40
N PRO A 24 26.55 4.92 1.76
CA PRO A 24 26.64 5.35 3.14
C PRO A 24 25.20 5.53 3.60
N SER A 25 24.74 4.63 4.48
CA SER A 25 23.40 4.70 5.02
C SER A 25 23.38 6.01 5.78
N THR A 26 22.79 7.07 5.21
CA THR A 26 22.60 8.34 5.90
C THR A 26 21.96 7.99 7.24
N ILE A 27 22.73 8.14 8.33
CA ILE A 27 22.28 7.71 9.65
C ILE A 27 21.24 8.74 10.10
N TYR A 28 19.99 8.32 10.15
CA TYR A 28 18.89 9.12 10.69
C TYR A 28 18.30 8.40 11.90
N CYS A 29 17.85 9.16 12.89
CA CYS A 29 17.31 8.62 14.13
C CYS A 29 15.79 8.76 14.14
N LYS A 30 15.07 7.66 14.36
CA LYS A 30 13.61 7.60 14.47
C LYS A 30 13.16 7.90 15.89
N ASN A 31 11.85 8.05 16.07
CA ASN A 31 11.19 8.08 17.38
C ASN A 31 11.79 9.09 18.39
N GLY A 32 12.23 10.24 17.89
CA GLY A 32 12.82 11.31 18.70
C GLY A 32 14.24 11.06 19.18
N GLY A 33 14.96 10.09 18.61
CA GLY A 33 16.39 9.92 18.85
C GLY A 33 17.22 11.09 18.30
N MET A 34 18.35 11.38 18.94
CA MET A 34 19.28 12.44 18.55
C MET A 34 20.53 11.83 17.91
N LEU A 35 21.01 12.39 16.79
CA LEU A 35 22.28 11.99 16.19
C LEU A 35 23.44 12.65 16.95
N SER A 36 24.32 11.84 17.54
CA SER A 36 25.53 12.29 18.24
C SER A 36 26.71 11.42 17.83
N ASP A 37 27.84 12.01 17.44
CA ASP A 37 29.07 11.29 17.06
C ASP A 37 28.85 10.12 16.07
N GLY A 38 27.99 10.35 15.07
CA GLY A 38 27.68 9.36 14.04
C GLY A 38 26.80 8.19 14.50
N HIS A 39 26.23 8.24 15.71
CA HIS A 39 25.34 7.22 16.23
C HIS A 39 24.06 7.83 16.80
N CYS A 40 22.97 7.06 16.83
CA CYS A 40 21.72 7.54 17.40
C CYS A 40 21.69 7.33 18.92
N VAL A 41 21.52 8.43 19.65
CA VAL A 41 21.17 8.43 21.07
C VAL A 41 19.65 8.35 21.17
N CYS A 42 19.15 7.18 21.55
CA CYS A 42 17.72 6.94 21.62
C CYS A 42 17.10 7.52 22.88
N THR A 43 15.84 7.93 22.77
CA THR A 43 15.03 8.18 23.96
C THR A 43 14.91 6.88 24.75
N LEU A 44 14.68 6.98 26.06
CA LEU A 44 14.56 5.82 26.94
C LEU A 44 13.52 4.77 26.46
N ARG A 45 12.62 5.10 25.52
CA ARG A 45 11.54 4.21 25.06
C ARG A 45 11.98 3.30 23.92
N TYR A 46 13.01 3.70 23.18
CA TYR A 46 13.42 3.03 21.97
C TYR A 46 14.89 2.60 22.03
N GLU A 47 15.24 1.65 21.20
CA GLU A 47 16.57 1.11 21.00
C GLU A 47 16.78 0.72 19.51
N GLY A 48 17.93 0.16 19.19
CA GLY A 48 18.35 -0.11 17.81
C GLY A 48 19.25 0.99 17.25
N LYS A 49 19.85 0.72 16.08
CA LYS A 49 20.84 1.61 15.45
C LYS A 49 20.24 2.97 15.08
N HIS A 50 18.94 2.98 14.78
CA HIS A 50 18.17 4.14 14.35
C HIS A 50 17.00 4.42 15.30
N CYS A 51 17.01 3.89 16.53
CA CYS A 51 15.93 4.03 17.51
C CYS A 51 14.56 3.56 16.99
N GLU A 52 14.57 2.55 16.15
CA GLU A 52 13.41 1.98 15.46
C GLU A 52 12.62 1.00 16.32
N GLU A 53 13.25 0.44 17.36
CA GLU A 53 12.69 -0.66 18.15
C GLU A 53 12.19 -0.16 19.50
N GLU A 54 10.96 -0.50 19.89
CA GLU A 54 10.44 -0.13 21.21
C GLU A 54 10.99 -1.07 22.29
N ARG A 55 11.56 -0.53 23.36
CA ARG A 55 12.22 -1.33 24.40
C ARG A 55 11.24 -2.19 25.20
N CYS A 56 10.12 -1.62 25.68
CA CYS A 56 9.09 -2.36 26.41
C CYS A 56 7.86 -2.53 25.54
N LEU A 57 7.53 -3.76 25.18
CA LEU A 57 6.42 -4.11 24.31
C LEU A 57 5.09 -4.14 25.06
N ASN A 58 4.00 -4.19 24.30
CA ASN A 58 2.65 -4.46 24.78
C ASN A 58 2.19 -3.55 25.95
N GLY A 59 2.63 -2.29 25.97
CA GLY A 59 2.26 -1.32 27.01
C GLY A 59 3.06 -1.44 28.31
N GLY A 60 4.18 -2.18 28.31
CA GLY A 60 5.11 -2.23 29.45
C GLY A 60 5.60 -0.84 29.85
N ARG A 61 5.61 -0.57 31.17
CA ARG A 61 6.10 0.70 31.72
C ARG A 61 7.60 0.59 32.02
N ARG A 62 8.35 1.62 31.65
CA ARG A 62 9.79 1.65 31.87
C ARG A 62 10.10 2.10 33.29
N HIS A 63 11.11 1.50 33.88
CA HIS A 63 11.71 1.91 35.13
C HIS A 63 13.23 1.86 34.99
N SER A 64 13.92 2.94 35.35
CA SER A 64 15.38 2.96 35.41
C SER A 64 15.81 2.48 36.79
N ALA A 65 16.52 1.35 36.85
CA ALA A 65 17.12 0.84 38.06
C ALA A 65 18.63 0.68 37.81
N ASN A 66 19.46 1.36 38.61
CA ASN A 66 20.93 1.27 38.55
C ASN A 66 21.52 1.56 37.15
N GLY A 67 20.95 2.52 36.42
CA GLY A 67 21.40 2.90 35.07
C GLY A 67 20.96 1.95 33.96
N GLN A 68 20.23 0.88 34.28
CA GLN A 68 19.63 -0.04 33.30
C GLN A 68 18.12 0.20 33.22
N VAL A 69 17.59 0.24 31.99
CA VAL A 69 16.15 0.38 31.75
C VAL A 69 15.51 -1.00 31.79
N LYS A 70 14.65 -1.23 32.78
CA LYS A 70 13.86 -2.46 32.96
C LYS A 70 12.38 -2.20 32.67
N CYS A 71 11.66 -3.23 32.20
CA CYS A 71 10.23 -3.15 31.92
C CYS A 71 9.40 -3.72 33.07
N HIS A 72 8.42 -2.94 33.53
CA HIS A 72 7.35 -3.40 34.40
C HIS A 72 6.16 -3.79 33.51
N CYS A 73 5.90 -5.09 33.44
CA CYS A 73 4.85 -5.63 32.58
C CYS A 73 3.46 -5.47 33.18
N PRO A 74 2.45 -5.13 32.36
CA PRO A 74 1.07 -5.19 32.80
C PRO A 74 0.66 -6.64 33.10
N PHE A 75 -0.50 -6.79 33.74
CA PHE A 75 -1.04 -8.11 34.07
C PHE A 75 -1.15 -9.00 32.84
N GLY A 76 -0.79 -10.28 32.99
CA GLY A 76 -0.79 -11.25 31.90
C GLY A 76 0.44 -11.28 31.02
N LEU A 77 1.39 -10.35 31.22
CA LEU A 77 2.62 -10.26 30.45
C LEU A 77 3.86 -10.45 31.33
N SER A 78 4.92 -10.93 30.70
CA SER A 78 6.18 -11.31 31.32
C SER A 78 7.31 -11.22 30.29
N GLY A 79 8.54 -11.41 30.75
CA GLY A 79 9.73 -11.22 29.93
C GLY A 79 10.43 -9.91 30.21
N GLU A 80 11.67 -9.80 29.73
CA GLU A 80 12.49 -8.59 29.93
C GLU A 80 11.86 -7.38 29.23
N ARG A 81 11.09 -7.62 28.16
CA ARG A 81 10.44 -6.60 27.34
C ARG A 81 8.92 -6.76 27.30
N CYS A 82 8.33 -7.55 28.19
CA CYS A 82 6.88 -7.83 28.21
C CYS A 82 6.37 -8.51 26.92
N GLU A 83 7.23 -9.31 26.31
CA GLU A 83 6.99 -10.01 25.06
C GLU A 83 6.23 -11.33 25.24
N ARG A 84 6.25 -11.91 26.45
CA ARG A 84 5.64 -13.21 26.75
C ARG A 84 4.33 -13.07 27.49
N VAL A 85 3.31 -13.72 26.98
CA VAL A 85 2.00 -13.92 27.58
C VAL A 85 2.04 -15.03 28.63
N THR A 86 1.33 -14.85 29.74
CA THR A 86 1.23 -15.85 30.81
C THR A 86 -0.11 -16.59 30.83
N TYR A 87 -1.15 -16.10 30.14
CA TYR A 87 -2.46 -16.75 30.05
C TYR A 87 -3.22 -16.37 28.76
N CYS A 88 -4.22 -17.16 28.38
CA CYS A 88 -5.16 -16.84 27.30
C CYS A 88 -6.59 -16.84 27.85
N GLU A 89 -7.40 -15.86 27.49
CA GLU A 89 -8.75 -15.63 28.03
C GLU A 89 -9.82 -16.26 27.14
N PRO A 90 -10.87 -16.98 27.60
CA PRO A 90 -11.51 -16.91 28.92
C PRO A 90 -10.88 -17.81 29.98
N ASP A 91 -10.31 -17.19 31.01
CA ASP A 91 -9.92 -17.89 32.23
C ASP A 91 -11.15 -18.05 33.15
N LYS A 92 -12.10 -18.90 32.75
CA LYS A 92 -13.29 -19.22 33.56
C LYS A 92 -13.23 -20.61 34.20
N GLY A 93 -12.03 -21.09 34.57
CA GLY A 93 -11.88 -22.35 35.30
C GLY A 93 -12.47 -23.59 34.61
N LEU A 94 -12.82 -23.49 33.32
CA LEU A 94 -13.22 -24.64 32.52
C LEU A 94 -11.94 -25.37 32.08
N PRO A 95 -11.93 -26.71 32.07
CA PRO A 95 -10.74 -27.52 31.77
C PRO A 95 -10.17 -27.31 30.35
N LYS A 96 -10.82 -26.50 29.49
CA LYS A 96 -10.31 -25.99 28.22
C LYS A 96 -10.81 -24.56 27.98
N SER A 97 -9.93 -23.57 28.01
CA SER A 97 -10.23 -22.24 27.47
C SER A 97 -10.53 -22.37 25.97
N CYS A 98 -11.73 -21.98 25.53
CA CYS A 98 -12.18 -22.14 24.14
C CYS A 98 -11.61 -21.09 23.18
N SER A 99 -10.76 -20.18 23.66
CA SER A 99 -10.21 -19.09 22.84
C SER A 99 -8.84 -19.39 22.26
N GLY A 100 -8.04 -20.23 22.92
CA GLY A 100 -6.69 -20.54 22.49
C GLY A 100 -5.90 -21.33 23.51
N LYS A 101 -4.68 -21.68 23.10
CA LYS A 101 -3.71 -22.40 23.91
C LYS A 101 -2.46 -21.54 24.11
N LEU A 102 -1.93 -21.52 25.34
CA LEU A 102 -0.64 -20.90 25.61
C LEU A 102 0.49 -21.84 25.16
N VAL A 103 1.31 -21.37 24.21
CA VAL A 103 2.46 -22.11 23.67
C VAL A 103 3.65 -21.17 23.68
N ASN A 104 4.72 -21.53 24.40
CA ASN A 104 5.98 -20.76 24.47
C ASN A 104 5.80 -19.26 24.80
N GLY A 105 4.88 -18.93 25.72
CA GLY A 105 4.63 -17.53 26.09
C GLY A 105 3.88 -16.74 25.03
N LYS A 106 3.17 -17.39 24.11
CA LYS A 106 2.25 -16.76 23.16
C LYS A 106 0.94 -17.54 23.11
N CYS A 107 -0.17 -16.84 22.93
CA CYS A 107 -1.45 -17.51 22.69
C CYS A 107 -1.62 -17.88 21.22
N GLU A 108 -1.83 -19.16 20.97
CA GLU A 108 -2.33 -19.68 19.70
C GLU A 108 -3.87 -19.68 19.75
N CYS A 109 -4.49 -18.69 19.12
CA CYS A 109 -5.93 -18.54 19.16
C CYS A 109 -6.63 -19.59 18.30
N TYR A 110 -7.68 -20.18 18.84
CA TYR A 110 -8.59 -21.05 18.09
C TYR A 110 -9.43 -20.23 17.13
N GLN A 111 -10.12 -20.93 16.21
CA GLN A 111 -10.97 -20.27 15.23
C GLN A 111 -11.95 -19.30 15.90
N ARG A 112 -12.08 -18.13 15.28
CA ARG A 112 -12.94 -17.03 15.73
C ARG A 112 -12.44 -16.23 16.93
N TRP A 113 -11.18 -16.38 17.32
CA TRP A 113 -10.54 -15.57 18.36
C TRP A 113 -9.25 -14.91 17.87
N THR A 114 -8.92 -13.76 18.44
CA THR A 114 -7.73 -12.95 18.14
C THR A 114 -7.36 -12.07 19.33
N GLY A 115 -6.30 -11.28 19.18
CA GLY A 115 -5.70 -10.50 20.25
C GLY A 115 -4.60 -11.28 20.98
N ILE A 116 -3.77 -10.55 21.73
CA ILE A 116 -2.60 -11.10 22.41
C ILE A 116 -2.95 -12.16 23.47
N PHE A 117 -4.15 -12.07 24.06
CA PHE A 117 -4.69 -13.04 25.02
C PHE A 117 -5.82 -13.88 24.42
N CYS A 118 -6.06 -13.84 23.10
CA CYS A 118 -7.24 -14.41 22.45
C CYS A 118 -8.58 -13.92 23.03
N GLN A 119 -8.62 -12.69 23.53
CA GLN A 119 -9.79 -12.12 24.19
C GLN A 119 -10.82 -11.53 23.22
N LEU A 120 -10.42 -11.27 21.97
CA LEU A 120 -11.29 -10.67 20.97
C LEU A 120 -11.89 -11.78 20.10
N ARG A 121 -13.22 -11.76 19.90
CA ARG A 121 -13.83 -12.60 18.87
C ARG A 121 -13.58 -11.98 17.52
N THR A 122 -13.35 -12.77 16.47
CA THR A 122 -13.24 -12.22 15.10
C THR A 122 -14.61 -11.96 14.48
N CYS A 123 -15.68 -12.57 15.00
CA CYS A 123 -17.06 -12.37 14.56
C CYS A 123 -18.03 -12.50 15.73
N TYR A 124 -18.98 -11.58 15.80
CA TYR A 124 -20.08 -11.57 16.76
C TYR A 124 -21.37 -11.21 16.03
N ASN A 125 -22.41 -12.05 16.15
CA ASN A 125 -23.70 -11.87 15.46
C ASN A 125 -23.57 -11.60 13.94
N GLY A 126 -22.63 -12.26 13.27
CA GLY A 126 -22.39 -12.09 11.83
C GLY A 126 -21.58 -10.86 11.44
N ILE A 127 -21.16 -10.03 12.40
CA ILE A 127 -20.33 -8.84 12.17
C ILE A 127 -18.88 -9.15 12.58
N PRO A 128 -17.89 -8.89 11.72
CA PRO A 128 -16.50 -9.05 12.09
C PRO A 128 -16.10 -8.04 13.17
N THR A 129 -15.66 -8.52 14.33
CA THR A 129 -15.19 -7.69 15.44
C THR A 129 -13.66 -7.75 15.45
N GLY A 130 -12.99 -6.65 15.15
CA GLY A 130 -11.56 -6.44 15.47
C GLY A 130 -10.58 -7.57 15.12
N GLY A 131 -10.27 -7.71 13.84
CA GLY A 131 -9.01 -8.29 13.34
C GLY A 131 -8.49 -7.38 12.22
N MET A 132 -7.18 -7.34 11.98
CA MET A 132 -6.67 -6.73 10.74
C MET A 132 -7.36 -7.44 9.57
N VAL A 133 -8.33 -6.76 8.95
CA VAL A 133 -8.96 -7.25 7.74
C VAL A 133 -7.89 -7.13 6.67
N SER A 134 -7.27 -8.25 6.28
CA SER A 134 -6.42 -8.21 5.09
C SER A 134 -7.30 -7.81 3.91
N GLU A 135 -6.74 -7.07 2.94
CA GLU A 135 -7.46 -6.73 1.71
C GLU A 135 -8.02 -7.99 1.02
N SER A 136 -7.37 -9.14 1.20
CA SER A 136 -7.83 -10.47 0.77
C SER A 136 -9.19 -10.88 1.35
N SER A 137 -9.49 -10.49 2.60
CA SER A 137 -10.77 -10.78 3.26
C SER A 137 -11.89 -9.82 2.82
N LEU A 138 -11.54 -8.59 2.44
CA LEU A 138 -12.45 -7.66 1.75
C LEU A 138 -12.79 -8.17 0.34
N LEU A 139 -11.80 -8.76 -0.35
CA LEU A 139 -11.98 -9.35 -1.67
C LEU A 139 -12.88 -10.60 -1.67
N ALA A 140 -12.96 -11.33 -0.55
CA ALA A 140 -13.90 -12.45 -0.40
C ALA A 140 -15.38 -11.99 -0.39
N HIS A 141 -15.66 -10.75 0.02
CA HIS A 141 -16.99 -10.14 -0.08
C HIS A 141 -17.20 -9.30 -1.35
N THR A 142 -16.13 -8.92 -2.05
CA THR A 142 -16.20 -8.42 -3.43
C THR A 142 -15.94 -9.57 -4.40
N GLY A 143 -16.90 -10.50 -4.46
CA GLY A 143 -16.97 -11.44 -5.59
C GLY A 143 -16.84 -10.70 -6.92
N SER A 144 -16.16 -11.35 -7.87
CA SER A 144 -15.86 -10.89 -9.22
C SER A 144 -16.98 -10.04 -9.84
N LEU A 145 -16.60 -8.92 -10.47
CA LEU A 145 -17.50 -7.95 -11.12
C LEU A 145 -18.43 -8.57 -12.19
N SER A 146 -18.16 -9.80 -12.59
CA SER A 146 -18.89 -10.57 -13.60
C SER A 146 -20.27 -11.07 -13.14
N SER A 147 -20.56 -11.18 -11.84
CA SER A 147 -21.78 -11.87 -11.37
C SER A 147 -22.85 -10.95 -10.74
N ARG A 148 -22.67 -9.63 -10.76
CA ARG A 148 -23.61 -8.69 -10.14
C ARG A 148 -24.69 -8.22 -11.15
N PRO A 149 -25.99 -8.38 -10.85
CA PRO A 149 -27.09 -7.94 -11.72
C PRO A 149 -27.16 -6.40 -11.90
N PHE A 150 -26.40 -5.64 -11.11
CA PHE A 150 -26.29 -4.18 -11.19
C PHE A 150 -25.15 -3.65 -12.05
N ALA A 151 -24.36 -4.52 -12.70
CA ALA A 151 -23.29 -4.10 -13.61
C ALA A 151 -23.81 -3.69 -15.00
N TRP A 152 -24.95 -4.26 -15.43
CA TRP A 152 -25.57 -3.95 -16.72
C TRP A 152 -25.93 -2.47 -16.92
N PRO A 153 -26.53 -1.76 -15.94
CA PRO A 153 -26.78 -0.33 -16.08
C PRO A 153 -25.52 0.49 -16.34
N ILE A 154 -24.41 0.19 -15.66
CA ILE A 154 -23.14 0.93 -15.82
C ILE A 154 -22.53 0.66 -17.20
N VAL A 155 -22.55 -0.61 -17.64
CA VAL A 155 -22.06 -0.99 -18.97
C VAL A 155 -22.91 -0.35 -20.07
N LEU A 156 -24.24 -0.34 -19.93
CA LEU A 156 -25.15 0.29 -20.89
C LEU A 156 -24.93 1.82 -20.95
N MET A 157 -24.75 2.47 -19.80
CA MET A 157 -24.44 3.90 -19.74
C MET A 157 -23.08 4.21 -20.38
N GLY A 158 -22.07 3.36 -20.18
CA GLY A 158 -20.76 3.49 -20.82
C GLY A 158 -20.82 3.34 -22.34
N CYS A 159 -21.59 2.35 -22.84
CA CYS A 159 -21.80 2.14 -24.27
C CYS A 159 -22.54 3.32 -24.91
N ALA A 160 -23.60 3.83 -24.26
CA ALA A 160 -24.37 4.97 -24.76
C ALA A 160 -23.52 6.25 -24.86
N ALA A 161 -22.70 6.52 -23.84
CA ALA A 161 -21.77 7.66 -23.84
C ALA A 161 -20.73 7.54 -24.97
N SER A 162 -20.20 6.34 -25.19
CA SER A 162 -19.21 6.07 -26.24
C SER A 162 -19.78 6.31 -27.64
N LEU A 163 -21.02 5.86 -27.88
CA LEU A 163 -21.72 6.09 -29.16
C LEU A 163 -22.03 7.57 -29.39
N ALA A 164 -22.42 8.30 -28.33
CA ALA A 164 -22.67 9.74 -28.42
C ALA A 164 -21.39 10.52 -28.80
N VAL A 165 -20.26 10.18 -28.18
CA VAL A 165 -18.95 10.80 -28.50
C VAL A 165 -18.55 10.50 -29.94
N ALA A 166 -18.71 9.26 -30.42
CA ALA A 166 -18.41 8.90 -31.80
C ALA A 166 -19.29 9.65 -32.81
N ALA A 167 -20.58 9.82 -32.51
CA ALA A 167 -21.50 10.58 -33.34
C ALA A 167 -21.10 12.07 -33.39
N LEU A 168 -20.75 12.68 -32.25
CA LEU A 168 -20.28 14.07 -32.20
C LEU A 168 -18.96 14.25 -32.96
N ALA A 169 -18.02 13.31 -32.81
CA ALA A 169 -16.76 13.35 -33.56
C ALA A 169 -17.02 13.25 -35.07
N ALA A 170 -17.93 12.38 -35.50
CA ALA A 170 -18.29 12.22 -36.90
C ALA A 170 -18.96 13.49 -37.47
N THR A 171 -19.89 14.12 -36.75
CA THR A 171 -20.54 15.35 -37.20
C THR A 171 -19.56 16.51 -37.29
N LEU A 172 -18.65 16.66 -36.33
CA LEU A 172 -17.58 17.66 -36.37
C LEU A 172 -16.61 17.41 -37.54
N THR A 173 -16.27 16.15 -37.79
CA THR A 173 -15.40 15.78 -38.91
C THR A 173 -16.07 16.10 -40.25
N LEU A 174 -17.36 15.80 -40.40
CA LEU A 174 -18.13 16.14 -41.60
C LEU A 174 -18.31 17.65 -41.76
N ALA A 175 -18.55 18.38 -40.67
CA ALA A 175 -18.64 19.84 -40.69
C ALA A 175 -17.31 20.47 -41.09
N PHE A 176 -16.18 19.98 -40.56
CA PHE A 176 -14.85 20.42 -40.91
C PHE A 176 -14.49 20.09 -42.36
N ARG A 177 -14.83 18.88 -42.85
CA ARG A 177 -14.66 18.51 -44.27
C ARG A 177 -15.50 19.40 -45.18
N LYS A 178 -16.75 19.73 -44.79
CA LYS A 178 -17.62 20.65 -45.53
C LYS A 178 -17.12 22.10 -45.51
N TRP A 179 -16.52 22.53 -44.41
CA TRP A 179 -15.89 23.85 -44.30
C TRP A 179 -14.67 23.98 -45.22
N ASN A 180 -13.81 22.97 -45.25
CA ASN A 180 -12.62 22.93 -46.09
C ASN A 180 -12.91 22.64 -47.57
N ALA A 181 -14.11 22.13 -47.89
CA ALA A 181 -14.55 21.90 -49.27
C ALA A 181 -15.08 23.16 -49.98
N LYS A 182 -15.03 24.36 -49.37
CA LYS A 182 -15.36 25.61 -50.07
C LYS A 182 -14.22 26.00 -51.02
N PRO A 183 -14.43 26.03 -52.35
CA PRO A 183 -13.42 26.45 -53.30
C PRO A 183 -13.21 27.97 -53.22
N SER A 184 -11.95 28.39 -53.25
CA SER A 184 -11.54 29.75 -53.54
C SER A 184 -12.12 30.21 -54.88
N ARG A 185 -13.03 31.20 -54.89
CA ARG A 185 -13.26 32.03 -56.08
C ARG A 185 -12.83 33.46 -55.78
N VAL A 186 -11.82 33.87 -56.52
CA VAL A 186 -11.27 35.22 -56.61
C VAL A 186 -12.18 36.07 -57.51
N SER A 187 -12.22 37.37 -57.18
CA SER A 187 -12.99 38.46 -57.79
C SER A 187 -12.51 38.82 -59.21
N SER A 188 -13.43 39.15 -60.13
CA SER A 188 -13.28 40.15 -61.21
C SER A 188 -14.55 40.21 -62.07
N ALA A 189 -15.45 41.14 -61.74
CA ALA A 189 -16.29 41.76 -62.76
C ALA A 189 -15.55 43.02 -63.19
N GLN A 190 -15.00 42.95 -64.41
CA GLN A 190 -14.37 44.05 -65.14
C GLN A 190 -15.32 45.26 -65.13
N GLY A 191 -14.84 46.41 -64.67
CA GLY A 191 -15.51 47.67 -64.94
C GLY A 191 -15.35 48.03 -66.41
N ASP A 192 -16.39 48.57 -67.02
CA ASP A 192 -16.21 49.67 -67.94
C ASP A 192 -17.36 50.69 -67.86
N ARG A 193 -16.90 51.92 -67.66
CA ARG A 193 -17.44 53.26 -67.92
C ARG A 193 -18.14 53.29 -69.31
N GLU A 194 -19.03 54.20 -69.72
CA GLU A 194 -19.57 55.46 -69.25
C GLU A 194 -20.46 56.00 -70.39
N GLY A 195 -21.46 56.83 -70.08
CA GLY A 195 -21.83 57.98 -70.92
C GLY A 195 -22.70 57.78 -72.17
N THR A 196 -23.92 58.32 -72.10
CA THR A 196 -24.55 59.27 -73.06
C THR A 196 -24.72 58.86 -74.53
N ASP A 197 -25.94 58.87 -75.08
CA ASP A 197 -26.64 60.06 -75.63
C ASP A 197 -28.00 59.66 -76.28
N VAL A 198 -28.90 60.65 -76.41
CA VAL A 198 -30.27 60.71 -77.00
C VAL A 198 -31.45 60.30 -76.12
#